data_AF-A0A5B9TME0-F1
#
_entry.id   AF-A0A5B9TME0-F1
#
_cell.length_a   1.000
_cell.length_b   1.000
_cell.length_c   1.000
_cell.angle_alpha   90.00
_cell.angle_beta   90.00
_cell.angle_gamma   90.00
#
_symmetry.space_group_name_H-M   'P 1'
#
loop_
_entity.id
_entity.type
_entity.pdbx_description
1 polymer ?
#
loop_
_entity_poly.entity_id
_entity_poly.type
_entity_poly.pdbx_seq_one_letter_code
_entity_poly.pdbx_strand_id
1 'polypeptide(L)'
;MTSCKMACCSRKCRGIFLFFYGLVGVAVGILVGIIFLCHPQLANFNAGLWGLISFVFALADSIYGLLLWTAWKTLRKGILVFFFIGCFGLSLGSVAFAAYLTFAIICTKDGAPLVGTLYLVCVWCFMVFKWSMILTFNSALDDRAGAAERQKQQETERVESMDSLSRGEKQQKTPESVAEEDSEDTDRLLP
;
A
#
# COMPACT_ATOMS: atom_id res chain seq x y z
N MET A 1 -5.87 -9.06 22.60
CA MET A 1 -6.86 -8.89 21.50
C MET A 1 -7.20 -7.44 21.13
N THR A 2 -6.87 -6.41 21.93
CA THR A 2 -7.23 -5.00 21.68
C THR A 2 -6.36 -4.30 20.62
N SER A 3 -5.07 -4.64 20.51
CA SER A 3 -4.14 -3.97 19.59
C SER A 3 -4.49 -4.20 18.09
N CYS A 4 -5.08 -5.35 17.76
CA CYS A 4 -5.47 -5.68 16.38
C CYS A 4 -6.70 -4.87 15.87
N LYS A 5 -7.59 -4.43 16.78
CA LYS A 5 -8.76 -3.62 16.42
C LYS A 5 -8.39 -2.18 16.03
N MET A 6 -7.38 -1.59 16.69
CA MET A 6 -6.95 -0.22 16.41
C MET A 6 -6.22 -0.09 15.06
N ALA A 7 -5.35 -1.03 14.72
CA ALA A 7 -4.68 -1.06 13.42
C ALA A 7 -5.66 -1.28 12.26
N CYS A 8 -6.70 -2.10 12.47
CA CYS A 8 -7.74 -2.34 11.47
C CYS A 8 -8.60 -1.09 11.20
N CYS A 9 -8.87 -0.28 12.23
CA CYS A 9 -9.62 0.97 12.09
C CYS A 9 -8.85 2.01 11.26
N SER A 10 -7.56 2.21 11.57
CA SER A 10 -6.71 3.18 10.85
C SER A 10 -6.55 2.85 9.36
N ARG A 11 -6.42 1.57 9.00
CA ARG A 11 -6.28 1.15 7.60
C ARG A 11 -7.55 1.39 6.78
N LYS A 12 -8.72 1.12 7.37
CA LYS A 12 -10.02 1.37 6.73
C LYS A 12 -10.30 2.86 6.56
N CYS A 13 -10.02 3.68 7.58
CA CYS A 13 -10.16 5.13 7.48
C CYS A 13 -9.27 5.71 6.37
N ARG A 14 -8.02 5.24 6.24
CA ARG A 14 -7.13 5.66 5.15
C ARG A 14 -7.63 5.23 3.77
N GLY A 15 -8.16 4.01 3.65
CA GLY A 15 -8.75 3.51 2.40
C GLY A 15 -9.92 4.37 1.93
N ILE A 16 -10.84 4.71 2.84
CA ILE A 16 -11.99 5.59 2.55
C ILE A 16 -11.52 6.97 2.09
N PHE A 17 -10.55 7.56 2.80
CA PHE A 17 -10.00 8.87 2.44
C PHE A 17 -9.37 8.85 1.03
N LEU A 18 -8.54 7.84 0.73
CA LEU A 18 -7.90 7.68 -0.58
C LEU A 18 -8.93 7.49 -1.69
N PHE A 19 -10.01 6.75 -1.44
CA PHE A 19 -11.07 6.53 -2.40
C PHE A 19 -11.76 7.85 -2.80
N PHE A 20 -12.24 8.64 -1.83
CA PHE A 20 -12.87 9.93 -2.11
C PHE A 20 -11.90 10.92 -2.74
N TYR A 21 -10.66 10.95 -2.27
CA TYR A 21 -9.63 11.82 -2.82
C TYR A 21 -9.31 11.47 -4.30
N GLY A 22 -9.20 10.17 -4.61
CA GLY A 22 -9.03 9.67 -5.97
C GLY A 22 -10.23 9.99 -6.87
N LEU A 23 -11.46 9.91 -6.37
CA LEU A 23 -12.67 10.26 -7.12
C LEU A 23 -12.68 11.73 -7.57
N VAL A 24 -12.24 12.65 -6.70
CA VAL A 24 -12.08 14.07 -7.07
C VAL A 24 -11.04 14.20 -8.17
N GLY A 25 -9.91 13.51 -8.05
CA GLY A 25 -8.87 13.48 -9.09
C GLY A 25 -9.38 12.95 -10.43
N VAL A 26 -10.19 11.89 -10.40
CA VAL A 26 -10.83 11.30 -11.57
C VAL A 26 -11.77 12.30 -12.25
N ALA A 27 -12.66 12.93 -11.49
CA ALA A 27 -13.60 13.92 -12.02
C ALA A 27 -12.86 15.10 -12.68
N VAL A 28 -11.85 15.65 -11.99
CA VAL A 28 -11.04 16.77 -12.51
C VAL A 28 -10.27 16.36 -13.77
N GLY A 29 -9.63 15.19 -13.77
CA GLY A 29 -8.85 14.72 -14.93
C GLY A 29 -9.71 14.47 -16.16
N ILE A 30 -10.90 13.89 -16.00
CA ILE A 30 -11.87 13.70 -17.10
C ILE A 30 -12.36 15.04 -17.62
N LEU A 31 -12.78 15.96 -16.74
CA LEU A 31 -13.29 17.27 -17.13
C LEU A 31 -12.25 18.05 -17.94
N VAL A 32 -11.00 18.04 -17.49
CA VAL A 32 -9.88 18.69 -18.18
C VAL A 32 -9.60 18.01 -19.50
N GLY A 33 -9.56 16.68 -19.54
CA GLY A 33 -9.42 15.93 -20.78
C GLY A 33 -10.48 16.33 -21.81
N ILE A 34 -11.75 16.37 -21.41
CA ILE A 34 -12.86 16.76 -22.28
C ILE A 34 -12.72 18.22 -22.73
N ILE A 35 -12.47 19.16 -21.80
CA ILE A 35 -12.38 20.59 -22.15
C ILE A 35 -11.23 20.83 -23.13
N PHE A 36 -10.04 20.29 -22.89
CA PHE A 36 -8.86 20.56 -23.73
C PHE A 36 -8.81 19.74 -25.03
N LEU A 37 -9.59 18.65 -25.14
CA LEU A 37 -9.69 17.84 -26.37
C LEU A 37 -10.90 18.20 -27.24
N CYS A 38 -12.03 18.58 -26.65
CA CYS A 38 -13.28 18.81 -27.37
C CYS A 38 -13.58 20.29 -27.61
N HIS A 39 -12.99 21.22 -26.85
CA HIS A 39 -13.27 22.65 -27.03
C HIS A 39 -12.33 23.30 -28.06
N PRO A 40 -12.83 23.72 -29.25
CA PRO A 40 -11.98 24.17 -30.36
C PRO A 40 -11.18 25.45 -30.05
N GLN A 41 -11.68 26.33 -29.17
CA GLN A 41 -10.97 27.56 -28.79
C GLN A 41 -9.90 27.37 -27.71
N LEU A 42 -9.94 26.24 -26.98
CA LEU A 42 -9.02 25.93 -25.88
C LEU A 42 -8.17 24.70 -26.19
N ALA A 43 -8.22 24.20 -27.44
CA ALA A 43 -7.64 22.93 -27.84
C ALA A 43 -6.13 22.90 -27.55
N ASN A 44 -5.76 22.12 -26.53
CA ASN A 44 -4.38 21.89 -26.16
C ASN A 44 -4.22 20.39 -25.93
N PHE A 45 -3.93 19.68 -27.02
CA PHE A 45 -3.80 18.23 -27.02
C PHE A 45 -2.83 17.72 -25.95
N ASN A 46 -1.70 18.42 -25.75
CA ASN A 46 -0.74 18.07 -24.71
C ASN A 46 -1.36 18.16 -23.30
N ALA A 47 -2.01 19.28 -22.97
CA ALA A 47 -2.59 19.49 -21.64
C ALA A 47 -3.75 18.51 -21.38
N GLY A 48 -4.61 18.28 -22.39
CA GLY A 48 -5.69 17.30 -22.31
C GLY A 48 -5.18 15.87 -22.14
N LEU A 49 -4.13 15.48 -22.88
CA LEU A 49 -3.52 14.16 -22.77
C LEU A 49 -2.91 13.93 -21.39
N TRP A 50 -2.12 14.88 -20.87
CA TRP A 50 -1.57 14.78 -19.51
C TRP A 50 -2.66 14.83 -18.43
N GLY A 51 -3.76 15.54 -18.67
CA GLY A 51 -4.97 15.50 -17.83
C GLY A 51 -5.60 14.10 -17.80
N LEU A 52 -5.72 13.43 -18.96
CA LEU A 52 -6.23 12.05 -19.03
C LEU A 52 -5.27 11.04 -18.41
N ILE A 53 -3.95 11.19 -18.60
CA ILE A 53 -2.95 10.35 -17.93
C ILE A 53 -3.10 10.53 -16.41
N SER A 54 -3.24 11.76 -15.92
CA SER A 54 -3.51 12.02 -14.51
C SER A 54 -4.80 11.38 -14.02
N PHE A 55 -5.84 11.32 -14.85
CA PHE A 55 -7.07 10.59 -14.53
C PHE A 55 -6.79 9.09 -14.31
N VAL A 56 -5.99 8.45 -15.17
CA VAL A 56 -5.66 7.02 -15.05
C VAL A 56 -4.94 6.74 -13.72
N PHE A 57 -3.99 7.58 -13.32
CA PHE A 57 -3.31 7.43 -12.03
C PHE A 57 -4.23 7.72 -10.83
N ALA A 58 -5.08 8.75 -10.90
CA ALA A 58 -6.08 9.02 -9.87
C ALA A 58 -7.10 7.87 -9.72
N LEU A 59 -7.45 7.21 -10.84
CA LEU A 59 -8.30 6.03 -10.83
C LEU A 59 -7.59 4.85 -10.16
N ALA A 60 -6.30 4.63 -10.44
CA ALA A 60 -5.51 3.62 -9.76
C ALA A 60 -5.46 3.84 -8.24
N ASP A 61 -5.29 5.10 -7.79
CA ASP A 61 -5.37 5.47 -6.37
C ASP A 61 -6.76 5.22 -5.77
N SER A 62 -7.84 5.56 -6.48
CA SER A 62 -9.21 5.31 -6.04
C SER A 62 -9.48 3.80 -5.89
N ILE A 63 -9.09 3.00 -6.88
CA ILE A 63 -9.17 1.53 -6.83
C ILE A 63 -8.37 1.01 -5.65
N TYR A 64 -7.13 1.48 -5.47
CA TYR A 64 -6.30 1.08 -4.33
C TYR A 64 -6.96 1.41 -2.99
N GLY A 65 -7.55 2.61 -2.83
CA GLY A 65 -8.34 2.98 -1.65
C GLY A 65 -9.53 2.05 -1.40
N LEU A 66 -10.25 1.68 -2.47
CA LEU A 66 -11.36 0.73 -2.40
C LEU A 66 -10.89 -0.67 -1.95
N LEU A 67 -9.74 -1.13 -2.46
CA LEU A 67 -9.12 -2.40 -2.05
C LEU A 67 -8.76 -2.41 -0.56
N LEU A 68 -8.26 -1.28 -0.05
CA LEU A 68 -7.98 -1.12 1.38
C LEU A 68 -9.26 -1.14 2.23
N TRP A 69 -10.33 -0.50 1.76
CA TRP A 69 -11.60 -0.42 2.49
C TRP A 69 -12.32 -1.77 2.59
N THR A 70 -12.41 -2.50 1.47
CA THR A 70 -13.07 -3.82 1.41
C THR A 70 -12.26 -4.92 2.12
N ALA A 71 -11.08 -4.58 2.67
CA ALA A 71 -10.22 -5.50 3.41
C ALA A 71 -10.03 -6.81 2.66
N TRP A 72 -9.76 -6.74 1.35
CA TRP A 72 -9.60 -7.91 0.49
C TRP A 72 -8.33 -8.65 0.93
N LYS A 73 -8.48 -9.57 1.90
CA LYS A 73 -7.41 -10.25 2.64
C LYS A 73 -6.47 -11.10 1.77
N THR A 74 -6.73 -11.20 0.47
CA THR A 74 -6.13 -12.22 -0.41
C THR A 74 -5.24 -11.67 -1.53
N LEU A 75 -5.20 -10.36 -1.81
CA LEU A 75 -4.42 -9.80 -2.93
C LEU A 75 -3.07 -9.18 -2.53
N ARG A 76 -2.20 -9.96 -1.86
CA ARG A 76 -0.81 -9.54 -1.58
C ARG A 76 -0.01 -9.26 -2.86
N LYS A 77 -0.30 -9.99 -3.95
CA LYS A 77 0.31 -9.76 -5.28
C LYS A 77 -0.13 -8.43 -5.90
N GLY A 78 -1.34 -7.96 -5.61
CA GLY A 78 -1.87 -6.71 -6.14
C GLY A 78 -1.12 -5.49 -5.62
N ILE A 79 -0.77 -5.46 -4.33
CA ILE A 79 -0.08 -4.32 -3.71
C ILE A 79 1.27 -4.03 -4.37
N LEU A 80 2.03 -5.08 -4.75
CA LEU A 80 3.31 -4.93 -5.43
C LEU A 80 3.14 -4.35 -6.85
N VAL A 81 2.08 -4.74 -7.56
CA VAL A 81 1.76 -4.18 -8.88
C VAL A 81 1.45 -2.68 -8.75
N PHE A 82 0.65 -2.27 -7.77
CA PHE A 82 0.37 -0.85 -7.51
C PHE A 82 1.63 -0.07 -7.15
N PHE A 83 2.56 -0.67 -6.40
CA PHE A 83 3.87 -0.07 -6.13
C PHE A 83 4.67 0.19 -7.41
N PHE A 84 4.76 -0.79 -8.32
CA PHE A 84 5.45 -0.62 -9.60
C PHE A 84 4.76 0.42 -10.50
N ILE A 85 3.43 0.42 -10.57
CA ILE A 85 2.66 1.43 -11.31
C ILE A 85 2.97 2.82 -10.77
N GLY A 86 2.98 3.00 -9.44
CA GLY A 86 3.33 4.27 -8.82
C GLY A 86 4.77 4.69 -9.13
N CYS A 87 5.75 3.79 -9.04
CA CYS A 87 7.15 4.10 -9.37
C CYS A 87 7.32 4.51 -10.84
N PHE A 88 6.62 3.84 -11.75
CA PHE A 88 6.61 4.20 -13.17
C PHE A 88 6.01 5.59 -13.37
N GLY A 89 4.85 5.87 -12.78
CA GLY A 89 4.20 7.17 -12.87
C GLY A 89 5.01 8.30 -12.22
N LEU A 90 5.74 8.02 -11.14
CA LEU A 90 6.63 8.98 -10.47
C LEU A 90 7.79 9.37 -11.39
N SER A 91 8.40 8.38 -12.04
CA SER A 91 9.47 8.59 -13.01
C SER A 91 8.96 9.34 -14.25
N LEU A 92 7.81 8.90 -14.79
CA LEU A 92 7.19 9.53 -15.95
C LEU A 92 6.80 10.99 -15.68
N GLY A 93 6.13 11.25 -14.56
CA GLY A 93 5.68 12.58 -14.16
C GLY A 93 6.85 13.54 -13.87
N SER A 94 7.90 13.07 -13.19
CA SER A 94 9.08 13.91 -12.88
C SER A 94 9.90 14.24 -14.12
N VAL A 95 10.16 13.27 -15.00
CA VAL A 95 10.91 13.49 -16.25
C VAL A 95 10.12 14.42 -17.17
N ALA A 96 8.81 14.16 -17.36
CA ALA A 96 7.98 15.02 -18.18
C ALA A 96 7.87 16.44 -17.59
N PHE A 97 7.68 16.58 -16.28
CA PHE A 97 7.65 17.87 -15.62
C PHE A 97 8.94 18.67 -15.85
N ALA A 98 10.11 18.05 -15.65
CA ALA A 98 11.39 18.71 -15.89
C ALA A 98 11.58 19.10 -17.36
N ALA A 99 11.19 18.23 -18.30
CA ALA A 99 11.28 18.49 -19.74
C ALA A 99 10.39 19.67 -20.17
N TYR A 100 9.10 19.65 -19.80
CA TYR A 100 8.18 20.73 -20.16
C TYR A 100 8.50 22.04 -19.44
N LEU A 101 9.01 21.98 -18.21
CA LEU A 101 9.44 23.18 -17.49
C LEU A 101 10.66 23.82 -18.17
N THR A 102 11.64 23.00 -18.56
CA THR A 102 12.81 23.47 -19.30
C THR A 102 12.40 24.09 -20.63
N PHE A 103 11.49 23.42 -21.36
CA PHE A 103 10.97 23.91 -22.63
C PHE A 103 10.20 25.24 -22.46
N ALA A 104 9.37 25.34 -21.42
CA ALA A 104 8.65 26.58 -21.10
C ALA A 104 9.63 27.74 -20.83
N ILE A 105 10.71 27.52 -20.07
CA ILE A 105 11.72 28.54 -19.77
C ILE A 105 12.45 29.00 -21.04
N ILE A 106 12.84 28.08 -21.91
CA ILE A 106 13.54 28.40 -23.17
C ILE A 106 12.60 29.22 -24.08
N CYS A 107 11.38 28.73 -24.32
CA CYS A 107 10.41 29.43 -25.18
C CYS A 107 9.99 30.81 -24.64
N THR A 108 10.04 31.01 -23.32
CA THR A 108 9.76 32.32 -22.71
C THR A 108 10.83 33.34 -23.07
N LYS A 109 12.10 32.93 -23.11
CA LYS A 109 13.20 33.81 -23.51
C LYS A 109 13.12 34.23 -24.97
N ASP A 110 12.62 33.35 -25.82
CA ASP A 110 12.50 33.58 -27.26
C ASP A 110 11.21 34.34 -27.65
N GLY A 111 10.38 34.73 -26.66
CA GLY A 111 9.14 35.48 -26.89
C GLY A 111 8.03 34.68 -27.60
N ALA A 112 8.09 33.35 -27.53
CA ALA A 112 7.15 32.49 -28.25
C ALA A 112 5.71 32.58 -27.68
N PRO A 113 4.67 32.63 -28.52
CA PRO A 113 3.28 32.75 -28.07
C PRO A 113 2.73 31.51 -27.33
N LEU A 114 3.44 30.38 -27.34
CA LEU A 114 3.00 29.11 -26.72
C LEU A 114 3.34 28.95 -25.22
N VAL A 115 3.94 29.96 -24.60
CA VAL A 115 4.47 29.85 -23.22
C VAL A 115 3.38 29.50 -22.19
N GLY A 116 2.20 30.10 -22.30
CA GLY A 116 1.10 29.86 -21.34
C GLY A 116 0.58 28.41 -21.35
N THR A 117 0.58 27.76 -22.52
CA THR A 117 0.07 26.39 -22.66
C THR A 117 1.07 25.36 -22.15
N LEU A 118 2.36 25.65 -22.23
CA LEU A 118 3.43 24.79 -21.70
C LEU A 118 3.45 24.75 -20.17
N TYR A 119 3.24 25.89 -19.50
CA TYR A 119 3.09 25.92 -18.05
C TYR A 119 1.87 25.11 -17.57
N LEU A 120 0.77 25.17 -18.32
CA LEU A 120 -0.41 24.36 -18.02
C LEU A 120 -0.09 22.86 -18.13
N VAL A 121 0.65 22.43 -19.17
CA VAL A 121 1.10 21.03 -19.30
C VAL A 121 1.98 20.62 -18.09
N CYS A 122 2.85 21.51 -17.62
CA CYS A 122 3.67 21.24 -16.42
C CYS A 122 2.81 20.94 -15.18
N VAL A 123 1.72 21.69 -14.98
CA VAL A 123 0.78 21.43 -13.86
C VAL A 123 0.19 20.03 -13.95
N TRP A 124 -0.16 19.57 -15.15
CA TRP A 124 -0.71 18.23 -15.35
C TRP A 124 0.34 17.12 -15.17
N CYS A 125 1.58 17.33 -15.62
CA CYS A 125 2.69 16.43 -15.30
C CYS A 125 2.93 16.34 -13.79
N PHE A 126 2.85 17.47 -13.08
CA PHE A 126 2.96 17.51 -11.63
C PHE A 126 1.79 16.78 -10.94
N MET A 127 0.58 16.86 -11.49
CA MET A 127 -0.55 16.08 -10.99
C MET A 127 -0.30 14.56 -11.13
N VAL A 128 0.18 14.09 -12.28
CA VAL A 128 0.59 12.68 -12.46
C VAL A 128 1.63 12.27 -11.42
N PHE A 129 2.66 13.10 -11.23
CA PHE A 129 3.70 12.88 -10.22
C PHE A 129 3.11 12.77 -8.80
N LYS A 130 2.20 13.67 -8.44
CA LYS A 130 1.51 13.66 -7.13
C LYS A 130 0.73 12.37 -6.89
N TRP A 131 -0.12 11.96 -7.83
CA TRP A 131 -0.91 10.72 -7.71
C TRP A 131 -0.01 9.49 -7.60
N SER A 132 1.01 9.44 -8.45
CA SER A 132 1.99 8.36 -8.44
C SER A 132 2.76 8.27 -7.11
N MET A 133 3.14 9.41 -6.53
CA MET A 133 3.78 9.47 -5.21
C MET A 133 2.86 8.94 -4.10
N ILE A 134 1.58 9.32 -4.13
CA ILE A 134 0.58 8.83 -3.16
C ILE A 134 0.44 7.32 -3.28
N LEU A 135 0.32 6.79 -4.50
CA LEU A 135 0.20 5.36 -4.75
C LEU A 135 1.43 4.59 -4.25
N THR A 136 2.65 5.03 -4.60
CA THR A 136 3.90 4.39 -4.17
C THR A 136 4.07 4.43 -2.65
N PHE A 137 3.80 5.57 -2.02
CA PHE A 137 4.02 5.71 -0.58
C PHE A 137 3.03 4.86 0.22
N ASN A 138 1.75 4.88 -0.14
CA ASN A 138 0.75 4.08 0.57
C ASN A 138 0.95 2.58 0.36
N SER A 139 1.28 2.16 -0.87
CA SER A 139 1.57 0.74 -1.16
C SER A 139 2.83 0.25 -0.43
N ALA A 140 3.88 1.06 -0.35
CA ALA A 140 5.10 0.73 0.39
C ALA A 140 4.87 0.65 1.91
N LEU A 141 4.10 1.57 2.49
CA LEU A 141 3.75 1.53 3.91
C LEU A 141 3.01 0.24 4.28
N ASP A 142 2.13 -0.22 3.39
CA ASP A 142 1.34 -1.42 3.60
C ASP A 142 2.15 -2.72 3.49
N ASP A 143 3.13 -2.76 2.58
CA ASP A 143 4.04 -3.90 2.52
C ASP A 143 4.89 -4.00 3.79
N ARG A 144 5.40 -2.87 4.30
CA ARG A 144 6.15 -2.81 5.57
C ARG A 144 5.30 -3.24 6.76
N ALA A 145 4.06 -2.75 6.86
CA ALA A 145 3.13 -3.16 7.91
C ALA A 145 2.86 -4.67 7.85
N GLY A 146 2.63 -5.21 6.66
CA GLY A 146 2.43 -6.65 6.45
C GLY A 146 3.68 -7.50 6.72
N ALA A 147 4.89 -6.97 6.52
CA ALA A 147 6.14 -7.64 6.89
C ALA A 147 6.31 -7.70 8.41
N ALA A 148 6.03 -6.61 9.13
CA ALA A 148 6.11 -6.56 10.58
C ALA A 148 5.12 -7.51 11.27
N GLU A 149 3.89 -7.64 10.74
CA GLU A 149 2.90 -8.60 11.26
C GLU A 149 3.35 -10.06 11.08
N ARG A 150 3.99 -10.39 9.96
CA ARG A 150 4.52 -11.73 9.70
C ARG A 150 5.63 -12.13 10.67
N GLN A 151 6.52 -11.19 11.01
CA GLN A 151 7.58 -11.44 11.99
C GLN A 151 6.99 -11.77 13.37
N LYS A 152 5.97 -11.03 13.82
CA LYS A 152 5.28 -11.28 15.09
C LYS A 152 4.57 -12.64 15.11
N GLN A 153 3.95 -13.03 14.01
CA GLN A 153 3.31 -14.34 13.89
C GLN A 153 4.34 -15.48 13.96
N GLN A 154 5.44 -15.38 13.22
CA GLN A 154 6.52 -16.37 13.27
C GLN A 154 7.17 -16.46 14.66
N GLU A 155 7.34 -15.35 15.36
CA GLU A 155 7.84 -15.34 16.73
C GLU A 155 6.89 -16.03 17.70
N THR A 156 5.58 -15.78 17.57
CA THR A 156 4.54 -16.43 18.39
C THR A 156 4.52 -17.94 18.16
N GLU A 157 4.53 -18.38 16.89
CA GLU A 157 4.59 -19.80 16.53
C GLU A 157 5.89 -20.46 17.04
N ARG A 158 7.02 -19.76 16.99
CA ARG A 158 8.29 -20.26 17.53
C ARG A 158 8.22 -20.44 19.05
N VAL A 159 7.65 -19.47 19.79
CA VAL A 159 7.49 -19.58 21.25
C VAL A 159 6.57 -20.74 21.62
N GLU A 160 5.43 -20.90 20.93
CA GLU A 160 4.51 -22.03 21.14
C GLU A 160 5.17 -23.38 20.83
N SER A 161 6.03 -23.44 19.80
CA SER A 161 6.79 -24.64 19.48
C SER A 161 7.81 -25.00 20.57
N MET A 162 8.46 -24.02 21.21
CA MET A 162 9.40 -24.26 22.31
C MET A 162 8.67 -24.71 23.59
N ASP A 163 7.51 -24.12 23.90
CA ASP A 163 6.70 -24.51 25.06
C ASP A 163 6.15 -25.94 24.93
N SER A 164 5.75 -26.34 23.73
CA SER A 164 5.27 -27.71 23.47
C SER A 164 6.37 -28.77 23.64
N LEU A 165 7.59 -28.48 23.20
CA LEU A 165 8.77 -29.34 23.44
C LEU A 165 9.10 -29.47 24.93
N SER A 166 9.11 -28.37 25.67
CA SER A 166 9.39 -28.39 27.12
C SER A 166 8.33 -29.16 27.92
N ARG A 167 7.04 -29.08 27.53
CA ARG A 167 5.99 -29.92 28.14
C ARG A 167 6.17 -31.40 27.84
N GLY A 168 6.58 -31.75 26.61
CA GLY A 168 6.89 -33.12 26.22
C GLY A 168 8.01 -33.73 27.08
N GLU A 169 9.12 -33.00 27.27
CA GLU A 169 10.23 -33.46 28.12
C GLU A 169 9.82 -33.69 29.59
N LYS A 170 8.96 -32.82 30.15
CA LYS A 170 8.48 -32.98 31.54
C LYS A 170 7.61 -34.24 31.70
N GLN A 171 6.75 -34.54 30.72
CA GLN A 171 5.93 -35.76 30.78
C GLN A 171 6.78 -37.02 30.69
N GLN A 172 7.87 -37.01 29.93
CA GLN A 172 8.75 -38.18 29.78
C GLN A 172 9.62 -38.44 31.02
N LYS A 173 9.91 -37.44 31.84
CA LYS A 173 10.71 -37.60 33.09
C LYS A 173 9.92 -38.07 34.31
N THR A 174 8.58 -38.13 34.25
CA THR A 174 7.72 -38.39 35.42
C THR A 174 7.34 -39.87 35.69
N PRO A 175 7.41 -40.85 34.77
CA PRO A 175 6.88 -42.19 35.05
C PRO A 175 7.81 -43.16 35.81
N GLU A 176 9.08 -42.83 36.08
CA GLU A 176 10.05 -43.81 36.60
C GLU A 176 10.39 -43.67 38.10
N SER A 177 9.84 -42.70 38.82
CA SER A 177 10.13 -42.50 40.27
C SER A 177 8.96 -42.77 41.22
N VAL A 178 7.81 -43.22 40.70
CA VAL A 178 6.61 -43.50 41.51
C VAL A 178 6.33 -45.00 41.64
N ALA A 179 7.18 -45.87 41.06
CA ALA A 179 7.00 -47.32 41.09
C ALA A 179 7.88 -48.06 42.13
N GLU A 180 8.58 -47.35 43.01
CA GLU A 180 9.54 -47.94 43.96
C GLU A 180 9.27 -47.58 45.44
N GLU A 181 8.00 -47.38 45.81
CA GLU A 181 7.55 -47.30 47.21
C GLU A 181 6.20 -48.02 47.36
N ASP A 182 6.15 -49.35 47.22
CA ASP A 182 4.97 -50.12 47.66
C ASP A 182 5.25 -51.61 47.97
N SER A 183 6.51 -52.01 48.18
CA SER A 183 6.88 -53.42 48.42
C SER A 183 7.31 -53.75 49.86
N GLU A 184 7.05 -52.89 50.85
CA GLU A 184 7.64 -53.05 52.19
C GLU A 184 6.62 -52.94 53.34
N ASP A 185 5.45 -53.61 53.26
CA ASP A 185 4.66 -53.87 54.48
C ASP A 185 3.65 -55.03 54.37
N THR A 186 4.10 -56.22 53.98
CA THR A 186 3.24 -57.43 53.99
C THR A 186 3.93 -58.65 54.58
N ASP A 187 4.56 -58.50 55.75
CA ASP A 187 5.20 -59.63 56.46
C ASP A 187 4.87 -59.67 57.97
N ARG A 188 3.76 -59.05 58.39
CA ARG A 188 3.25 -59.21 59.76
C ARG A 188 1.77 -59.55 59.73
N LEU A 189 1.44 -60.84 59.78
CA LEU A 189 0.38 -61.44 60.61
C LEU A 189 0.01 -62.83 60.06
N LEU A 190 0.54 -63.88 60.70
CA LEU A 190 -0.09 -65.18 60.99
C LEU A 190 0.97 -66.10 61.64
N PRO A 191 0.61 -67.08 62.51
CA PRO A 191 -0.63 -67.32 63.25
C PRO A 191 -0.52 -67.09 64.77
#